data_AF-A0A2E6H6K9-F1
#
_entry.id   AF-A0A2E6H6K9-F1
#
_cell.length_a   1.000
_cell.length_b   1.000
_cell.length_c   1.000
_cell.angle_alpha   90.00
_cell.angle_beta   90.00
_cell.angle_gamma   90.00
#
_symmetry.space_group_name_H-M   'P 1'
#
loop_
_entity.id
_entity.type
_entity.pdbx_description
1 polymer ?
#
loop_
_entity_poly.entity_id
_entity_poly.type
_entity_poly.pdbx_seq_one_letter_code
_entity_poly.pdbx_strand_id
1 'polypeptide(L)'
;MLFSDEQWAEVCPLLPMYKSSPKGGRPRLEKRKIFEGILYVFKNKIPWKGVPKVYGSGTALNDYFREWSKKGVFHQIKDRHYSIVLNLDWDKVEELNNSYHPKI
;
A
#
# COMPACT_ATOMS: atom_id res chain seq x y z
N MET A 1 7.56 -0.35 -13.09
CA MET A 1 7.04 -1.19 -11.99
C MET A 1 8.16 -1.35 -10.98
N LEU A 2 7.83 -1.19 -9.70
CA LEU A 2 8.79 -1.27 -8.59
C LEU A 2 8.98 -2.72 -8.11
N PHE A 3 8.13 -3.65 -8.59
CA PHE A 3 8.10 -5.06 -8.18
C PHE A 3 8.29 -5.99 -9.36
N SER A 4 9.06 -7.06 -9.19
CA SER A 4 8.97 -8.23 -10.07
C SER A 4 7.65 -8.98 -9.83
N ASP A 5 7.25 -9.82 -10.79
CA ASP A 5 6.02 -10.60 -10.66
C ASP A 5 6.09 -11.63 -9.51
N GLU A 6 7.29 -12.15 -9.22
CA GLU A 6 7.55 -13.04 -8.09
C GLU A 6 7.32 -12.34 -6.75
N GLN A 7 7.88 -11.12 -6.59
CA GLN A 7 7.68 -10.31 -5.39
C GLN A 7 6.20 -9.93 -5.23
N TRP A 8 5.51 -9.67 -6.34
CA TRP A 8 4.09 -9.37 -6.32
C TRP A 8 3.24 -10.58 -5.93
N ALA A 9 3.57 -11.79 -6.40
CA ALA A 9 2.88 -13.02 -6.05
C ALA A 9 2.90 -13.32 -4.55
N GLU A 10 3.96 -12.88 -3.87
CA GLU A 10 4.14 -13.02 -2.43
C GLU A 10 3.38 -11.97 -1.59
N VAL A 11 3.24 -10.75 -2.10
CA VAL A 11 2.51 -9.65 -1.41
C VAL A 11 1.00 -9.73 -1.66
N CYS A 12 0.59 -10.06 -2.89
CA CYS A 12 -0.80 -10.05 -3.32
C CYS A 12 -1.77 -10.81 -2.37
N PRO A 13 -1.40 -12.00 -1.81
CA PRO A 13 -2.25 -12.75 -0.89
C PRO A 13 -2.48 -12.06 0.45
N LEU A 14 -1.57 -11.18 0.89
CA LEU A 14 -1.69 -10.43 2.13
C LEU A 14 -2.60 -9.21 1.99
N LEU A 15 -2.86 -8.78 0.75
CA LEU A 15 -3.72 -7.65 0.48
C LEU A 15 -5.18 -8.05 0.60
N PRO A 16 -6.03 -7.26 1.29
CA PRO A 16 -7.42 -7.59 1.53
C PRO A 16 -8.16 -7.92 0.22
N MET A 17 -8.86 -9.04 0.21
CA MET A 17 -9.73 -9.41 -0.90
C MET A 17 -10.97 -8.51 -0.90
N TYR A 18 -11.31 -8.02 -2.08
CA TYR A 18 -12.46 -7.15 -2.28
C TYR A 18 -13.44 -7.84 -3.20
N LYS A 19 -14.64 -8.12 -2.68
CA LYS A 19 -15.72 -8.62 -3.52
C LYS A 19 -16.24 -7.47 -4.37
N SER A 20 -16.33 -7.67 -5.68
CA SER A 20 -17.04 -6.74 -6.56
C SER A 20 -18.49 -6.65 -6.09
N SER A 21 -18.99 -5.42 -5.93
CA SER A 21 -20.39 -5.22 -5.54
C SER A 21 -21.30 -5.70 -6.68
N PRO A 22 -22.30 -6.55 -6.40
CA PRO A 22 -23.27 -6.97 -7.42
C PRO A 22 -24.13 -5.81 -7.93
N LYS A 23 -24.17 -4.67 -7.22
CA LYS A 23 -24.89 -3.45 -7.62
C LYS A 23 -24.11 -2.57 -8.63
N GLY A 24 -22.92 -2.99 -9.05
CA GLY A 24 -22.03 -2.16 -9.88
C GLY A 24 -21.43 -0.97 -9.10
N GLY A 25 -20.48 -0.29 -9.73
CA GLY A 25 -19.73 0.84 -9.18
C GLY A 25 -18.43 1.09 -9.93
N ARG A 26 -17.72 2.18 -9.61
CA ARG A 26 -16.40 2.45 -10.21
C ARG A 26 -15.46 1.27 -9.87
N PRO A 27 -14.82 0.64 -10.88
CA PRO A 27 -13.86 -0.41 -10.63
C PRO A 27 -12.78 0.06 -9.65
N ARG A 28 -12.43 -0.79 -8.70
CA ARG A 28 -11.32 -0.49 -7.79
C ARG A 28 -10.02 -0.42 -8.59
N LEU A 29 -9.13 0.48 -8.16
CA LEU A 29 -7.79 0.56 -8.74
C LEU A 29 -7.07 -0.77 -8.54
N GLU A 30 -6.18 -1.10 -9.47
CA GLU A 30 -5.39 -2.32 -9.39
C GLU A 30 -4.54 -2.31 -8.11
N LYS A 31 -4.64 -3.38 -7.32
CA LYS A 31 -3.93 -3.51 -6.03
C LYS A 31 -2.42 -3.25 -6.17
N ARG A 32 -1.81 -3.71 -7.26
CA ARG A 32 -0.39 -3.49 -7.56
C ARG A 32 -0.06 -2.02 -7.69
N LYS A 33 -0.85 -1.28 -8.48
CA LYS A 33 -0.68 0.17 -8.66
C LYS A 33 -0.87 0.93 -7.36
N ILE A 34 -1.86 0.55 -6.55
CA ILE A 34 -2.07 1.15 -5.23
C ILE A 34 -0.86 0.93 -4.34
N PHE A 35 -0.39 -0.32 -4.24
CA PHE A 35 0.74 -0.66 -3.40
C PHE A 35 2.02 0.05 -3.86
N GLU A 36 2.33 0.00 -5.15
CA GLU A 36 3.46 0.75 -5.73
C GLU A 36 3.34 2.26 -5.49
N GLY A 37 2.14 2.83 -5.59
CA GLY A 37 1.89 4.25 -5.32
C GLY A 37 2.10 4.63 -3.86
N ILE A 38 1.64 3.79 -2.91
CA ILE A 38 1.89 3.98 -1.47
C ILE A 38 3.39 3.92 -1.18
N LEU A 39 4.10 2.95 -1.77
CA LEU A 39 5.54 2.83 -1.59
C LEU A 39 6.32 3.98 -2.23
N TYR A 40 5.83 4.51 -3.36
CA TYR A 40 6.41 5.70 -3.97
C TYR A 40 6.33 6.91 -3.04
N VAL A 41 5.21 7.10 -2.31
CA VAL A 41 5.05 8.14 -1.30
C VAL A 41 6.10 8.01 -0.22
N PHE A 42 6.31 6.80 0.32
CA PHE A 42 7.27 6.56 1.39
C PHE A 42 8.71 6.72 0.93
N LYS A 43 9.05 6.17 -0.24
CA LYS A 43 10.39 6.25 -0.81
C LYS A 43 10.82 7.70 -1.09
N ASN A 44 9.90 8.52 -1.61
CA ASN A 44 10.21 9.89 -2.00
C ASN A 44 9.85 10.93 -0.92
N LYS A 45 9.20 10.52 0.18
CA LYS A 45 8.73 11.39 1.27
C LYS A 45 7.89 12.58 0.78
N ILE A 46 7.05 12.34 -0.22
CA ILE A 46 6.19 13.38 -0.82
C ILE A 46 4.76 13.31 -0.25
N PRO A 47 3.99 14.40 -0.28
CA PRO A 47 2.57 14.33 0.05
C PRO A 47 1.81 13.47 -0.97
N TRP A 48 0.70 12.85 -0.54
CA TRP A 48 -0.19 12.06 -1.40
C TRP A 48 -0.61 12.80 -2.69
N LYS A 49 -0.79 14.11 -2.63
CA LYS A 49 -1.14 14.96 -3.79
C LYS A 49 -0.04 15.02 -4.85
N GLY A 50 1.20 14.74 -4.50
CA GLY A 50 2.35 14.76 -5.40
C GLY A 50 2.61 13.44 -6.12
N VAL A 51 1.81 12.40 -5.87
CA VAL A 51 2.03 11.09 -6.49
C VAL A 51 1.73 11.14 -8.00
N PRO A 52 2.58 10.53 -8.84
CA PRO A 52 2.31 10.41 -10.26
C PRO A 52 0.95 9.76 -10.54
N LYS A 53 0.21 10.32 -11.50
CA LYS A 53 -1.15 9.86 -11.86
C LYS A 53 -1.21 8.40 -12.33
N VAL A 54 -0.07 7.81 -12.72
CA VAL A 54 0.03 6.40 -13.13
C VAL A 54 -0.39 5.43 -12.01
N TYR A 55 -0.28 5.85 -10.75
CA TYR A 55 -0.69 5.06 -9.58
C TYR A 55 -2.14 5.33 -9.14
N GLY A 56 -2.79 6.34 -9.72
CA GLY A 56 -4.11 6.81 -9.32
C GLY A 56 -4.07 8.18 -8.65
N SER A 57 -5.18 8.58 -8.03
CA SER A 57 -5.24 9.84 -7.28
C SER A 57 -4.65 9.68 -5.88
N GLY A 58 -3.97 10.72 -5.40
CA GLY A 58 -3.44 10.75 -4.03
C GLY A 58 -4.49 10.46 -2.96
N THR A 59 -5.72 10.96 -3.13
CA THR A 59 -6.83 10.67 -2.23
C THR A 59 -7.15 9.17 -2.18
N ALA A 60 -7.25 8.50 -3.33
CA ALA A 60 -7.52 7.07 -3.38
C ALA A 60 -6.39 6.28 -2.69
N LEU A 61 -5.13 6.64 -2.95
CA LEU A 61 -3.98 5.99 -2.31
C LEU A 61 -4.01 6.15 -0.79
N ASN A 62 -4.33 7.34 -0.28
CA ASN A 62 -4.48 7.57 1.15
C ASN A 62 -5.64 6.76 1.76
N ASP A 63 -6.76 6.64 1.07
CA ASP A 63 -7.90 5.83 1.53
C ASP A 63 -7.54 4.34 1.61
N TYR A 64 -6.86 3.80 0.59
CA TYR A 64 -6.35 2.42 0.62
C TYR A 64 -5.31 2.22 1.71
N PHE A 65 -4.38 3.16 1.86
CA PHE A 65 -3.37 3.11 2.92
C PHE A 65 -4.03 2.98 4.28
N ARG A 66 -4.97 3.88 4.62
CA ARG A 66 -5.70 3.85 5.89
C ARG A 66 -6.46 2.54 6.09
N GLU A 67 -7.09 2.01 5.04
CA GLU A 67 -7.81 0.74 5.13
C GLU A 67 -6.87 -0.44 5.39
N TRP A 68 -5.73 -0.50 4.68
CA TRP A 68 -4.74 -1.57 4.79
C TRP A 68 -4.00 -1.52 6.12
N SER A 69 -3.70 -0.33 6.60
CA SER A 69 -3.14 -0.08 7.93
C SER A 69 -4.05 -0.58 9.04
N LYS A 70 -5.35 -0.26 8.98
CA LYS A 70 -6.34 -0.77 9.94
C LYS A 70 -6.45 -2.31 9.94
N LYS A 71 -6.21 -2.94 8.79
CA LYS A 71 -6.22 -4.40 8.63
C LYS A 71 -4.87 -5.05 8.98
N GLY A 72 -3.88 -4.27 9.41
CA GLY A 72 -2.56 -4.77 9.75
C GLY A 72 -1.77 -5.32 8.54
N VAL A 73 -2.12 -4.91 7.32
CA VAL A 73 -1.48 -5.41 6.09
C VAL A 73 0.02 -5.14 6.11
N PHE A 74 0.44 -3.92 6.47
CA PHE A 74 1.85 -3.56 6.51
C PHE A 74 2.62 -4.31 7.59
N HIS A 75 1.96 -4.64 8.71
CA HIS A 75 2.55 -5.46 9.77
C HIS A 75 2.75 -6.90 9.31
N GLN A 76 1.73 -7.50 8.66
CA GLN A 76 1.84 -8.84 8.06
C GLN A 76 2.93 -8.92 6.97
N ILE A 77 3.11 -7.84 6.20
CA ILE A 77 4.19 -7.75 5.21
C ILE A 77 5.56 -7.63 5.93
N LYS A 78 5.68 -6.83 6.99
CA LYS A 78 6.92 -6.75 7.78
C LYS A 78 7.31 -8.10 8.40
N ASP A 79 6.36 -8.79 9.03
CA ASP A 79 6.59 -10.08 9.72
C ASP A 79 7.05 -11.19 8.78
N ARG A 80 6.66 -11.16 7.49
CA ARG A 80 7.09 -12.14 6.49
C ARG A 80 8.52 -11.95 5.96
N HIS A 81 9.35 -11.11 6.57
CA HIS A 81 10.74 -10.85 6.14
C HIS A 81 10.85 -10.24 4.72
N TYR A 82 9.86 -9.49 4.23
CA TYR A 82 10.00 -8.72 2.97
C TYR A 82 10.92 -7.49 3.08
N SER A 83 11.57 -7.30 4.24
CA SER A 83 12.53 -6.22 4.47
C SER A 83 13.72 -6.25 3.51
N ILE A 84 14.16 -7.44 3.12
CA ILE A 84 15.25 -7.63 2.17
C ILE A 84 14.76 -7.40 0.72
N VAL A 85 13.52 -7.75 0.43
CA VAL A 85 12.98 -7.82 -0.93
C VAL A 85 12.67 -6.44 -1.51
N LEU A 86 12.26 -5.49 -0.66
CA LEU A 86 11.76 -4.19 -1.12
C LEU A 86 12.75 -3.04 -1.00
N ASN A 87 13.92 -3.30 -0.39
CA ASN A 87 14.94 -2.29 -0.13
C ASN A 87 14.32 -1.01 0.49
N LEU A 88 13.31 -1.23 1.33
CA LEU A 88 12.54 -0.21 2.01
C LEU A 88 12.84 -0.31 3.50
N ASP A 89 13.00 0.86 4.10
CA ASP A 89 13.10 1.00 5.54
C ASP A 89 11.70 0.79 6.14
N TRP A 90 11.39 -0.45 6.50
CA TRP A 90 10.10 -0.83 7.06
C TRP A 90 9.82 -0.19 8.41
N ASP A 91 10.86 0.16 9.16
CA ASP A 91 10.71 0.90 10.41
C ASP A 91 10.21 2.31 10.14
N LYS A 92 10.67 2.97 9.08
CA LYS A 92 10.09 4.25 8.62
C LYS A 92 8.67 4.11 8.08
N VAL A 93 8.36 3.02 7.38
CA VAL A 93 6.98 2.75 6.92
C VAL A 93 6.04 2.59 8.11
N GLU A 94 6.46 1.88 9.15
CA GLU A 94 5.70 1.74 10.38
C GLU A 94 5.62 3.03 11.19
N GLU A 95 6.70 3.80 11.29
CA GLU A 95 6.70 5.12 11.96
C GLU A 95 5.70 6.06 11.30
N LEU A 96 5.71 6.15 9.97
CA LEU A 96 4.70 6.91 9.23
C LEU A 96 3.31 6.33 9.46
N ASN A 97 3.14 5.01 9.39
CA ASN A 97 1.86 4.37 9.67
C ASN A 97 1.30 4.71 11.06
N ASN A 98 2.16 4.71 12.08
CA ASN A 98 1.83 5.08 13.45
C ASN A 98 1.58 6.59 13.59
N SER A 99 2.25 7.44 12.82
CA SER A 99 1.96 8.88 12.77
C SER A 99 0.58 9.18 12.18
N TYR A 100 0.14 8.42 11.16
CA TYR A 100 -1.20 8.53 10.59
C TYR A 100 -2.29 7.87 11.45
N HIS A 101 -1.91 6.89 12.27
CA HIS A 101 -2.80 6.16 13.17
C HIS A 101 -2.16 6.01 14.56
N PRO A 102 -2.11 7.09 15.37
CA PRO A 102 -1.60 6.99 16.73
C PRO A 102 -2.45 5.97 17.49
N LYS A 103 -1.79 4.96 18.08
CA LYS A 103 -2.45 4.04 19.01
C LYS A 103 -2.94 4.89 20.19
N ILE A 104 -4.26 4.91 20.42
CA ILE A 104 -4.90 5.57 21.55
C ILE A 104 -4.43 4.90 22.84
#